data_AF-A0A382MLN6-F1
#
_entry.id   AF-A0A382MLN6-F1
#
_cell.length_a   1.000
_cell.length_b   1.000
_cell.length_c   1.000
_cell.angle_alpha   90.00
_cell.angle_beta   90.00
_cell.angle_gamma   90.00
#
_symmetry.space_group_name_H-M   'P 1'
#
loop_
_entity.id
_entity.type
_entity.pdbx_description
1 polymer ?
#
loop_
_entity_poly.entity_id
_entity_poly.type
_entity_poly.pdbx_seq_one_letter_code
_entity_poly.pdbx_strand_id
1 'polypeptide(L)'
;MSVRLRVWRQKNSQDEGGFEDYEAARLSPDMSFLEMLDVVNEGLQRDGGDPIAFDSDCREGICGMCCLVIDGVPHGPGQGTTTCQIYMRSFDNGATITIEPWRARAFPVLRDL
;
A
#
# COMPACT_ATOMS: atom_id res chain seq x y z
N MET A 1 -2.47 -6.37 15.66
CA MET A 1 -2.55 -4.90 15.64
C MET A 1 -3.61 -4.45 14.64
N SER A 2 -4.00 -3.18 14.72
CA SER A 2 -4.89 -2.54 13.75
C SER A 2 -4.30 -1.21 13.31
N VAL A 3 -4.48 -0.83 12.05
CA VAL A 3 -4.06 0.47 11.51
C VAL A 3 -5.17 1.03 10.62
N ARG A 4 -5.19 2.35 10.43
CA ARG A 4 -6.00 3.00 9.40
C ARG A 4 -5.12 3.24 8.19
N LEU A 5 -5.58 2.86 7.01
CA LEU A 5 -4.91 3.18 5.76
C LEU A 5 -5.59 4.38 5.14
N ARG A 6 -4.81 5.37 4.72
CA ARG A 6 -5.25 6.46 3.85
C ARG A 6 -4.60 6.25 2.49
N VAL A 7 -5.34 5.71 1.54
CA VAL A 7 -4.79 5.19 0.28
C VAL A 7 -5.23 6.08 -0.87
N TRP A 8 -4.30 6.44 -1.74
CA TRP A 8 -4.64 7.07 -3.01
C TRP A 8 -5.39 6.09 -3.91
N ARG A 9 -6.59 6.47 -4.34
CA ARG A 9 -7.43 5.75 -5.29
C ARG A 9 -7.58 6.56 -6.56
N GLN A 10 -7.46 5.91 -7.70
CA GLN A 10 -7.62 6.51 -9.01
C GLN A 10 -8.00 5.42 -10.01
N LYS A 11 -9.18 5.52 -10.63
CA LYS A 11 -9.71 4.47 -11.48
C LYS A 11 -8.88 4.24 -12.76
N ASN A 12 -8.39 5.30 -13.38
CA ASN A 12 -7.46 5.25 -14.52
C ASN A 12 -6.68 6.56 -14.69
N SER A 13 -5.79 6.64 -15.68
CA SER A 13 -4.94 7.82 -15.95
C SER A 13 -5.67 9.10 -16.38
N GLN A 14 -6.98 9.05 -16.63
CA GLN A 14 -7.81 10.20 -17.02
C GLN A 14 -8.73 10.68 -15.90
N ASP A 15 -8.92 9.88 -14.84
CA ASP A 15 -9.75 10.24 -13.70
C ASP A 15 -8.94 11.02 -12.66
N GLU A 16 -9.58 11.98 -12.00
CA GLU A 16 -9.00 12.61 -10.81
C GLU A 16 -8.89 11.58 -9.68
N GLY A 17 -7.69 11.41 -9.14
CA GLY A 17 -7.49 10.57 -7.97
C GLY A 17 -7.79 11.30 -6.67
N GLY A 18 -7.98 10.53 -5.59
CA GLY A 18 -8.27 11.04 -4.27
C GLY A 18 -7.86 10.05 -3.19
N PHE A 19 -7.95 10.47 -1.93
CA PHE A 19 -7.68 9.57 -0.80
C PHE A 19 -8.97 8.92 -0.32
N GLU A 20 -8.90 7.62 -0.10
CA GLU A 20 -9.91 6.84 0.61
C GLU A 20 -9.31 6.21 1.86
N ASP A 21 -10.15 6.00 2.88
CA ASP A 21 -9.74 5.45 4.16
C ASP A 21 -10.24 4.00 4.32
N TYR A 22 -9.36 3.12 4.77
CA TYR A 22 -9.68 1.73 5.08
C TYR A 22 -9.22 1.35 6.49
N GLU A 23 -9.95 0.47 7.14
CA GLU A 23 -9.53 -0.12 8.40
C GLU A 23 -8.85 -1.47 8.13
N ALA A 24 -7.60 -1.62 8.56
CA ALA A 24 -6.88 -2.88 8.52
C ALA A 24 -6.74 -3.41 9.96
N ALA A 25 -7.71 -4.24 10.36
CA ALA A 25 -7.82 -4.75 11.73
C ALA A 25 -7.32 -6.19 11.87
N ARG A 26 -6.94 -6.57 13.11
CA ARG A 26 -6.51 -7.94 13.48
C ARG A 26 -5.31 -8.47 12.68
N LEU A 27 -4.40 -7.56 12.33
CA LEU A 27 -3.17 -7.87 11.62
C LEU A 27 -2.14 -8.54 12.55
N SER A 28 -1.40 -9.53 12.06
CA SER A 28 -0.16 -9.95 12.71
C SER A 28 0.93 -8.89 12.50
N PRO A 29 1.69 -8.49 13.55
CA PRO A 29 2.85 -7.60 13.38
C PRO A 29 3.96 -8.18 12.48
N ASP A 30 3.98 -9.50 12.30
CA ASP A 30 4.96 -10.20 11.46
C ASP A 30 4.53 -10.39 10.00
N MET A 31 3.36 -9.87 9.62
CA MET A 31 3.00 -9.75 8.21
C MET A 31 3.80 -8.63 7.57
N SER A 32 4.18 -8.85 6.32
CA SER A 32 4.71 -7.80 5.45
C SER A 32 3.62 -6.77 5.14
N PHE A 33 4.06 -5.60 4.68
CA PHE A 33 3.17 -4.52 4.27
C PHE A 33 2.27 -4.94 3.10
N LEU A 34 2.79 -5.73 2.15
CA LEU A 34 2.00 -6.20 1.01
C LEU A 34 0.97 -7.27 1.41
N GLU A 35 1.31 -8.16 2.34
CA GLU A 35 0.32 -9.11 2.89
C GLU A 35 -0.81 -8.38 3.62
N MET A 36 -0.51 -7.27 4.29
CA MET A 36 -1.54 -6.42 4.88
C MET A 36 -2.47 -5.82 3.82
N LEU A 37 -1.93 -5.34 2.69
CA LEU A 37 -2.76 -4.87 1.57
C LEU A 37 -3.57 -6.00 0.92
N ASP A 38 -3.04 -7.22 0.86
CA ASP A 38 -3.79 -8.39 0.39
C ASP A 38 -5.01 -8.66 1.28
N VAL A 39 -4.85 -8.61 2.61
CA VAL A 39 -5.97 -8.77 3.57
C VAL A 39 -7.03 -7.69 3.39
N VAL A 40 -6.64 -6.44 3.17
CA VAL A 40 -7.57 -5.34 2.89
C VAL A 40 -8.29 -5.58 1.56
N ASN A 41 -7.57 -5.97 0.52
CA ASN A 41 -8.15 -6.27 -0.80
C ASN A 41 -9.11 -7.45 -0.77
N GLU A 42 -8.85 -8.49 0.03
CA GLU A 42 -9.79 -9.58 0.25
C GLU A 42 -11.10 -9.09 0.91
N GLY A 43 -11.00 -8.15 1.85
CA GLY A 43 -12.15 -7.50 2.46
C GLY A 43 -12.98 -6.73 1.43
N LEU A 44 -12.33 -5.84 0.67
CA LEU A 44 -12.99 -5.05 -0.38
C LEU A 44 -13.71 -5.93 -1.40
N GLN A 45 -13.06 -6.99 -1.87
CA GLN A 45 -13.65 -7.92 -2.83
C GLN A 45 -14.84 -8.68 -2.24
N ARG A 46 -14.77 -9.10 -0.98
CA ARG A 46 -15.89 -9.76 -0.28
C ARG A 46 -17.12 -8.86 -0.18
N ASP A 47 -16.91 -7.56 -0.02
CA ASP A 47 -17.96 -6.55 0.05
C ASP A 47 -18.42 -6.07 -1.33
N GLY A 48 -17.90 -6.66 -2.42
CA GLY A 48 -18.27 -6.35 -3.80
C GLY A 48 -17.57 -5.13 -4.39
N GLY A 49 -16.56 -4.60 -3.71
CA GLY A 49 -15.72 -3.48 -4.16
C GLY A 49 -14.50 -3.93 -4.98
N ASP A 50 -13.87 -2.95 -5.64
CA ASP A 50 -12.63 -3.17 -6.38
C ASP A 50 -11.42 -3.18 -5.43
N PRO A 51 -10.49 -4.15 -5.60
CA PRO A 51 -9.23 -4.13 -4.87
C PRO A 51 -8.44 -2.86 -5.22
N ILE A 52 -7.62 -2.42 -4.26
CA ILE A 52 -6.59 -1.42 -4.47
C ILE A 52 -5.56 -2.04 -5.42
N ALA A 53 -5.37 -1.42 -6.59
CA ALA A 53 -4.33 -1.85 -7.52
C ALA A 53 -2.95 -1.39 -7.03
N PHE A 54 -1.98 -2.29 -7.03
CA PHE A 54 -0.56 -2.02 -6.80
C PHE A 54 0.26 -3.11 -7.45
N ASP A 55 1.47 -2.78 -7.90
CA ASP A 55 2.36 -3.76 -8.51
C ASP A 55 3.13 -4.58 -7.46
N SER A 56 3.19 -5.89 -7.67
CA SER A 56 3.94 -6.84 -6.83
C SER A 56 4.35 -8.05 -7.65
N ASP A 57 5.56 -8.57 -7.41
CA ASP A 57 6.06 -9.80 -8.03
C ASP A 57 6.88 -10.63 -7.04
N CYS A 58 8.22 -10.52 -7.03
CA CYS A 58 9.08 -11.43 -6.26
C CYS A 58 8.85 -11.44 -4.74
N ARG A 59 8.32 -10.37 -4.13
CA ARG A 59 8.12 -10.18 -2.68
C ARG A 59 9.36 -10.45 -1.78
N GLU A 60 10.56 -10.46 -2.35
CA GLU A 60 11.81 -10.74 -1.64
C GLU A 60 12.81 -9.57 -1.69
N GLY A 61 12.41 -8.44 -2.28
CA GLY A 61 13.22 -7.21 -2.38
C GLY A 61 14.20 -7.18 -3.54
N ILE A 62 13.92 -7.93 -4.61
CA ILE A 62 14.84 -8.12 -5.75
C ILE A 62 14.37 -7.39 -7.02
N CYS A 63 13.11 -7.58 -7.43
CA CYS A 63 12.63 -7.16 -8.76
C CYS A 63 12.40 -5.65 -8.95
N GLY A 64 12.25 -4.87 -7.87
CA GLY A 64 11.93 -3.44 -7.94
C GLY A 64 10.47 -3.11 -8.28
N MET A 65 9.55 -4.07 -8.24
CA MET A 65 8.15 -3.89 -8.63
C MET A 65 7.29 -3.12 -7.60
N CYS A 66 7.50 -3.34 -6.31
CA CYS A 66 6.63 -2.84 -5.24
C CYS A 66 6.86 -1.36 -4.86
N CYS A 67 6.83 -0.47 -5.85
CA CYS A 67 7.15 0.95 -5.72
C CYS A 67 6.01 1.77 -5.09
N LEU A 68 5.84 1.68 -3.77
CA LEU A 68 4.90 2.52 -3.01
C LEU A 68 5.64 3.67 -2.32
N VAL A 69 4.95 4.80 -2.14
CA VAL A 69 5.35 5.86 -1.20
C VAL A 69 4.50 5.71 0.05
N ILE A 70 5.13 5.48 1.20
CA ILE A 70 4.44 5.22 2.47
C ILE A 70 4.84 6.31 3.46
N ASP A 71 3.85 7.04 3.97
CA ASP A 71 4.02 8.22 4.84
C ASP A 71 5.00 9.25 4.26
N GLY A 72 4.92 9.46 2.93
CA GLY A 72 5.78 10.39 2.19
C GLY A 72 7.21 9.88 1.93
N VAL A 73 7.55 8.66 2.39
CA VAL A 73 8.87 8.05 2.19
C VAL A 73 8.79 6.98 1.09
N PRO A 74 9.61 7.09 0.03
CA PRO A 74 9.81 6.02 -0.94
C PRO A 74 10.09 4.68 -0.28
N HIS A 75 9.29 3.67 -0.62
CA HIS A 75 9.31 2.32 -0.04
C HIS A 75 8.97 2.23 1.45
N GLY A 76 8.73 3.34 2.15
CA GLY A 76 8.33 3.38 3.55
C GLY A 76 9.49 3.39 4.56
N PRO A 77 9.21 3.09 5.84
CA PRO A 77 10.21 3.14 6.90
C PRO A 77 11.31 2.07 6.71
N GLY A 78 12.54 2.47 7.00
CA GLY A 78 13.72 1.61 6.88
C GLY A 78 14.72 2.15 5.86
N GLN A 79 16.01 1.90 6.08
CA GLN A 79 17.06 2.32 5.17
C GLN A 79 17.46 1.15 4.27
N GLY A 80 17.39 1.34 2.94
CA GLY A 80 17.79 0.33 1.97
C GLY A 80 16.85 -0.87 1.88
N THR A 81 15.58 -0.69 2.28
CA THR A 81 14.54 -1.72 2.24
C THR A 81 13.54 -1.43 1.14
N THR A 82 12.93 -2.49 0.61
CA THR A 82 11.78 -2.39 -0.29
C THR A 82 10.47 -2.52 0.47
N THR A 83 9.37 -2.02 -0.08
CA THR A 83 8.02 -2.15 0.52
C THR A 83 7.69 -3.57 0.94
N CYS A 84 8.00 -4.57 0.10
CA CYS A 84 7.71 -5.98 0.41
C CYS A 84 8.51 -6.55 1.58
N GLN A 85 9.59 -5.89 2.01
CA GLN A 85 10.39 -6.28 3.17
C GLN A 85 10.03 -5.49 4.44
N ILE A 86 9.08 -4.55 4.35
CA ILE A 86 8.55 -3.85 5.51
C ILE A 86 7.55 -4.75 6.20
N TYR A 87 7.64 -4.83 7.53
CA TYR A 87 6.71 -5.56 8.38
C TYR A 87 5.80 -4.60 9.12
N MET A 88 4.60 -5.06 9.47
CA MET A 88 3.61 -4.23 10.18
C MET A 88 4.09 -3.79 11.56
N ARG A 89 5.00 -4.55 12.20
CA ARG A 89 5.68 -4.14 13.45
C ARG A 89 6.53 -2.87 13.34
N SER A 90 6.78 -2.36 12.14
CA SER A 90 7.43 -1.05 11.93
C SER A 90 6.50 0.13 12.21
N PHE A 91 5.20 -0.12 12.43
CA PHE A 91 4.19 0.90 12.69
C PHE A 91 3.56 0.72 14.06
N ASP A 92 3.10 1.81 14.66
CA ASP A 92 2.37 1.77 15.92
C ASP A 92 0.95 1.20 15.74
N ASN A 93 0.46 0.51 16.76
CA ASN A 93 -0.93 0.07 16.78
C ASN A 93 -1.88 1.28 16.86
N GLY A 94 -2.83 1.36 15.92
CA GLY A 94 -3.74 2.49 15.75
C GLY A 94 -3.19 3.61 14.87
N ALA A 95 -1.99 3.47 14.30
CA ALA A 95 -1.43 4.45 13.39
C ALA A 95 -2.31 4.63 12.14
N THR A 96 -2.25 5.83 11.57
CA THR A 96 -2.74 6.09 10.21
C THR A 96 -1.55 6.07 9.27
N ILE A 97 -1.59 5.20 8.28
CA ILE A 97 -0.55 5.02 7.28
C ILE A 97 -1.06 5.56 5.95
N THR A 98 -0.37 6.55 5.39
CA THR A 98 -0.70 7.12 4.08
C THR A 98 0.06 6.40 2.99
N ILE A 99 -0.63 5.98 1.94
CA ILE A 99 -0.06 5.23 0.81
C ILE A 99 -0.37 5.98 -0.49
N GLU A 100 0.67 6.30 -1.24
CA GLU A 100 0.59 7.05 -2.49
C GLU A 100 1.36 6.33 -3.61
N PRO A 101 0.94 6.53 -4.87
CA PRO A 101 1.71 6.10 -6.02
C PRO A 101 3.03 6.88 -6.11
N TRP A 102 3.99 6.34 -6.84
CA TRP A 102 5.19 7.07 -7.18
C TRP A 102 4.88 8.26 -8.09
N ARG A 103 5.04 9.50 -7.60
CA ARG A 103 4.78 10.72 -8.39
C ARG A 103 6.03 11.18 -9.13
N ALA A 104 6.18 10.76 -10.38
CA ALA A 104 7.22 11.25 -11.27
C ALA A 104 6.68 11.47 -12.69
N ARG A 105 7.23 12.45 -13.41
CA ARG A 105 6.79 12.75 -14.80
C ARG A 105 6.93 11.54 -15.74
N ALA A 106 7.93 10.71 -15.51
CA ALA A 106 8.18 9.49 -16.31
C ALA A 106 7.27 8.32 -15.92
N PHE A 107 6.58 8.39 -14.77
CA PHE A 107 5.74 7.34 -14.22
C PHE A 107 4.35 7.90 -13.92
N PRO A 108 3.48 8.04 -14.94
CA PRO A 108 2.11 8.49 -14.72
C PRO A 108 1.33 7.42 -13.94
N VAL A 109 0.40 7.85 -13.09
CA VAL A 109 -0.50 6.95 -12.36
C VAL A 109 -1.45 6.29 -13.36
N LEU A 110 -1.36 4.96 -13.49
CA LEU A 110 -2.23 4.19 -14.38
C LEU A 110 -3.54 3.81 -13.71
N ARG A 111 -3.49 3.35 -12.46
CA ARG A 111 -4.63 3.05 -11.58
C ARG A 111 -4.11 2.92 -10.15
N ASP A 112 -4.78 3.54 -9.19
CA ASP A 112 -4.43 3.55 -7.76
C ASP A 112 -2.93 3.81 -7.50
N LEU A 113 -2.14 2.79 -7.15
CA LEU A 113 -0.78 2.90 -6.62
C LEU A 113 0.31 2.50 -7.61
#